data_AF-A0A7L2VT68-F1
#
_entry.id   AF-A0A7L2VT68-F1
#
_cell.length_a   1.000
_cell.length_b   1.000
_cell.length_c   1.000
_cell.angle_alpha   90.00
_cell.angle_beta   90.00
_cell.angle_gamma   90.00
#
_symmetry.space_group_name_H-M   'P 1'
#
loop_
_entity.id
_entity.type
_entity.pdbx_description
1 polymer ?
#
loop_
_entity_poly.entity_id
_entity_poly.type
_entity_poly.pdbx_seq_one_letter_code
_entity_poly.pdbx_strand_id
1 'polypeptide(L)'
;MLTNTEPSTTIKLLHLLFLSTSWGMQIWVTCVAGFVMGTHLPRHTFGLIQRKLFPYYFHISSACAFLNLTLFAMSHPSELLSEEETTQIIIFFICVAASVLNTQWFGPVTSDIVVDMHLLEQSHGLGQEVGLGSRRSCQQLRASNPSYRQLSQQFTLYHALSSLCNLCCIICNGFSLYYVAAHLPAL
;
A
#
# COMPACT_ATOMS: atom_id res chain seq x y z
N MET A 1 21.12 -27.30 25.01
CA MET A 1 19.79 -27.77 24.56
C MET A 1 18.96 -26.54 24.23
N LEU A 2 18.96 -26.13 22.96
CA LEU A 2 18.00 -25.13 22.47
C LEU A 2 16.67 -25.86 22.31
N THR A 3 15.70 -25.53 23.16
CA THR A 3 14.36 -26.10 23.07
C THR A 3 13.76 -25.68 21.72
N ASN A 4 13.50 -26.65 20.85
CA ASN A 4 12.55 -26.54 19.73
C ASN A 4 11.18 -26.23 20.33
N THR A 5 10.98 -24.98 20.72
CA THR A 5 9.78 -24.53 21.39
C THR A 5 8.89 -24.01 20.28
N GLU A 6 7.95 -24.86 19.87
CA GLU A 6 6.83 -24.46 19.01
C GLU A 6 6.36 -23.05 19.39
N PRO A 7 6.24 -22.10 18.44
CA PRO A 7 5.82 -20.75 18.76
C PRO A 7 4.46 -20.79 19.47
N SER A 8 4.35 -20.04 20.57
CA SER A 8 3.14 -20.03 21.39
C SER A 8 1.90 -19.72 20.55
N THR A 9 0.74 -20.27 20.92
CA THR A 9 -0.54 -20.00 20.26
C THR A 9 -0.80 -18.49 20.11
N THR A 10 -0.40 -17.69 21.10
CA THR A 10 -0.50 -16.23 21.06
C THR A 10 0.30 -15.62 19.91
N ILE A 11 1.54 -16.08 19.67
CA ILE A 11 2.38 -15.59 18.57
C ILE A 11 1.75 -15.96 17.22
N LYS A 12 1.28 -17.20 17.07
CA LYS A 12 0.59 -17.67 15.86
C LYS A 12 -0.67 -16.84 15.58
N LEU A 13 -1.47 -16.55 16.61
CA LEU A 13 -2.66 -15.71 16.51
C LEU A 13 -2.34 -14.26 16.14
N LEU A 14 -1.33 -13.66 16.77
CA LEU A 14 -0.92 -12.28 16.47
C LEU A 14 -0.39 -12.16 15.03
N HIS A 15 0.43 -13.12 14.59
CA HIS A 15 0.94 -13.16 13.22
C HIS A 15 -0.22 -13.23 12.20
N LEU A 16 -1.16 -14.15 12.40
CA LEU A 16 -2.34 -14.27 11.54
C LEU A 16 -3.20 -12.99 11.56
N LEU A 17 -3.39 -12.38 12.73
CA LEU A 17 -4.16 -11.15 12.88
C LEU A 17 -3.54 -9.99 12.08
N PHE A 18 -2.24 -9.74 12.22
CA PHE A 18 -1.58 -8.65 11.49
C PHE A 18 -1.52 -8.92 9.99
N LEU A 19 -1.26 -10.17 9.60
CA LEU A 19 -1.18 -10.56 8.20
C LEU A 19 -2.55 -10.43 7.50
N SER A 20 -3.62 -10.94 8.11
CA SER A 20 -4.99 -10.83 7.58
C SER A 20 -5.50 -9.39 7.58
N THR A 21 -5.21 -8.61 8.62
CA THR A 21 -5.57 -7.18 8.68
C THR A 21 -4.89 -6.41 7.56
N SER A 22 -3.58 -6.59 7.37
CA SER A 22 -2.82 -5.94 6.30
C SER A 22 -3.35 -6.31 4.92
N TRP A 23 -3.46 -7.61 4.63
CA TRP A 23 -3.91 -8.09 3.33
C TRP A 23 -5.35 -7.66 3.00
N GLY A 24 -6.28 -7.83 3.95
CA GLY A 24 -7.68 -7.44 3.79
C GLY A 24 -7.84 -5.93 3.57
N MET A 25 -7.11 -5.12 4.33
CA MET A 25 -7.10 -3.66 4.16
C MET A 25 -6.56 -3.27 2.77
N GLN A 26 -5.46 -3.89 2.32
CA GLN A 26 -4.86 -3.59 1.01
C GLN A 26 -5.80 -3.91 -0.14
N ILE A 27 -6.47 -5.07 -0.11
CA ILE A 27 -7.48 -5.45 -1.10
C ILE A 27 -8.66 -4.47 -1.08
N TRP A 28 -9.21 -4.17 0.09
CA TRP A 28 -10.35 -3.25 0.21
C TRP A 28 -10.03 -1.85 -0.31
N VAL A 29 -8.93 -1.25 0.15
CA VAL A 29 -8.56 0.12 -0.22
C VAL A 29 -8.23 0.23 -1.71
N THR A 30 -7.50 -0.75 -2.24
CA THR A 30 -7.00 -0.71 -3.63
C THR A 30 -8.08 -1.11 -4.63
N CYS A 31 -8.77 -2.22 -4.41
CA CYS A 31 -9.69 -2.81 -5.39
C CYS A 31 -11.11 -2.27 -5.27
N VAL A 32 -11.58 -2.00 -4.05
CA VAL A 32 -12.98 -1.58 -3.81
C VAL A 32 -13.06 -0.08 -3.65
N ALA A 33 -12.46 0.46 -2.59
CA ALA A 33 -12.60 1.86 -2.22
C ALA A 33 -12.03 2.79 -3.31
N GLY A 34 -10.84 2.49 -3.84
CA GLY A 34 -10.21 3.26 -4.92
C GLY A 34 -11.06 3.32 -6.19
N PHE A 35 -11.62 2.19 -6.64
CA PHE A 35 -12.44 2.13 -7.85
C PHE A 35 -13.78 2.86 -7.67
N VAL A 36 -14.49 2.60 -6.57
CA VAL A 36 -15.78 3.22 -6.27
C VAL A 36 -15.63 4.74 -6.10
N MET A 37 -14.65 5.19 -5.31
CA MET A 37 -14.47 6.63 -5.10
C MET A 37 -13.97 7.35 -6.37
N GLY A 38 -13.07 6.73 -7.13
CA GLY A 38 -12.55 7.33 -8.37
C GLY A 38 -13.59 7.43 -9.50
N THR A 39 -14.68 6.66 -9.43
CA THR A 39 -15.78 6.69 -10.41
C THR A 39 -16.92 7.60 -10.00
N HIS A 40 -17.22 7.70 -8.70
CA HIS A 40 -18.41 8.37 -8.20
C HIS A 40 -18.18 9.72 -7.53
N LEU A 41 -16.94 10.07 -7.16
CA LEU A 41 -16.64 11.35 -6.50
C LEU A 41 -16.00 12.38 -7.45
N PRO A 42 -16.20 13.69 -7.20
CA PRO A 42 -15.37 14.72 -7.83
C PRO A 42 -13.90 14.47 -7.54
N ARG A 43 -13.03 14.77 -8.52
CA ARG A 43 -11.59 14.51 -8.43
C ARG A 43 -10.94 15.16 -7.19
N HIS A 44 -11.34 16.39 -6.87
CA HIS A 44 -10.79 17.11 -5.71
C HIS A 44 -11.22 16.47 -4.39
N THR A 45 -12.49 16.02 -4.31
CA THR A 45 -13.01 15.28 -3.16
C THR A 45 -12.29 13.96 -2.98
N PHE A 46 -12.13 13.19 -4.07
CA PHE A 46 -11.40 11.93 -4.06
C PHE A 46 -9.94 12.13 -3.61
N GLY A 47 -9.21 13.08 -4.19
CA GLY A 47 -7.84 13.36 -3.82
C GLY A 47 -7.70 13.87 -2.37
N LEU A 48 -8.68 14.61 -1.86
CA LEU A 48 -8.72 15.01 -0.45
C LEU A 48 -8.87 13.80 0.48
N ILE A 49 -9.77 12.87 0.15
CA ILE A 49 -9.96 11.62 0.91
C ILE A 49 -8.68 10.80 0.88
N GLN A 50 -8.08 10.59 -0.30
CA GLN A 50 -6.82 9.87 -0.45
C GLN A 50 -5.71 10.49 0.39
N ARG A 51 -5.54 11.82 0.32
CA ARG A 51 -4.54 12.54 1.11
C ARG A 51 -4.69 12.33 2.62
N LYS A 52 -5.93 12.25 3.11
CA LYS A 52 -6.19 12.01 4.54
C LYS A 52 -6.06 10.55 4.92
N LEU A 53 -6.49 9.62 4.06
CA LEU A 53 -6.56 8.19 4.36
C LEU A 53 -5.22 7.47 4.14
N PHE A 54 -4.49 7.83 3.08
CA PHE A 54 -3.26 7.14 2.66
C PHE A 54 -2.14 7.15 3.70
N PRO A 55 -1.89 8.24 4.46
CA PRO A 55 -0.91 8.19 5.55
C PRO A 55 -1.24 7.10 6.57
N TYR A 56 -2.48 7.04 7.06
CA TYR A 56 -2.90 5.99 8.00
C TYR A 56 -2.77 4.60 7.40
N TYR A 57 -3.22 4.43 6.15
CA TYR A 57 -3.12 3.17 5.42
C TYR A 57 -1.67 2.68 5.30
N PHE A 58 -0.75 3.55 4.89
CA PHE A 58 0.65 3.20 4.72
C PHE A 58 1.35 2.94 6.06
N HIS A 59 1.03 3.71 7.11
CA HIS A 59 1.55 3.47 8.46
C HIS A 59 1.06 2.14 9.04
N ILE A 60 -0.24 1.83 8.93
CA ILE A 60 -0.80 0.54 9.38
C ILE A 60 -0.15 -0.61 8.60
N SER A 61 -0.04 -0.49 7.28
CA SER A 61 0.61 -1.50 6.44
C SER A 61 2.06 -1.74 6.86
N SER A 62 2.83 -0.67 7.11
CA SER A 62 4.21 -0.77 7.58
C SER A 62 4.32 -1.39 8.96
N ALA A 63 3.44 -1.01 9.89
CA ALA A 63 3.41 -1.58 11.23
C ALA A 63 3.09 -3.08 11.20
N CYS A 64 2.09 -3.50 10.43
CA CYS A 64 1.75 -4.90 10.27
C CYS A 64 2.88 -5.69 9.60
N ALA A 65 3.51 -5.16 8.55
CA ALA A 65 4.65 -5.81 7.90
C ALA A 65 5.83 -5.99 8.86
N PHE A 66 6.15 -4.95 9.64
CA PHE A 66 7.23 -5.00 10.63
C PHE A 66 6.94 -6.01 11.74
N LEU A 67 5.74 -5.97 12.33
CA LEU A 67 5.34 -6.90 13.37
C LEU A 67 5.34 -8.35 12.88
N ASN A 68 4.89 -8.61 11.66
CA ASN A 68 4.93 -9.94 11.07
C ASN A 68 6.36 -10.44 10.88
N LEU A 69 7.27 -9.60 10.37
CA LEU A 69 8.69 -9.93 10.25
C LEU A 69 9.31 -10.23 11.62
N THR A 70 9.04 -9.39 12.63
CA THR A 70 9.57 -9.58 13.98
C THR A 70 9.06 -10.88 14.61
N LEU A 71 7.75 -11.15 14.54
CA LEU A 71 7.17 -12.38 15.06
C LEU A 71 7.72 -13.62 14.34
N PHE A 72 7.89 -13.56 13.02
CA PHE A 72 8.44 -14.66 12.24
C PHE A 72 9.92 -14.90 12.58
N ALA A 73 10.74 -13.86 12.64
CA ALA A 73 12.17 -13.96 12.96
C ALA A 73 12.41 -14.42 14.41
N MET A 74 11.59 -13.99 15.38
CA MET A 74 11.68 -14.45 16.76
C MET A 74 11.29 -15.92 16.93
N SER A 75 10.45 -16.44 16.03
CA SER A 75 9.95 -17.82 16.10
C SER A 75 10.85 -18.85 15.42
N HIS A 76 11.80 -18.41 14.59
CA HIS A 76 12.68 -19.28 13.80
C HIS A 76 14.16 -18.89 14.02
N PRO A 77 14.88 -19.55 14.95
CA PRO A 77 16.29 -19.28 15.21
C PRO A 77 17.16 -19.49 13.96
N SER A 78 18.06 -18.54 13.68
CA SER A 78 18.87 -18.47 12.44
C SER A 78 19.80 -19.66 12.19
N GLU A 79 20.03 -20.52 13.18
CA GLU A 79 20.96 -21.65 13.07
C GLU A 79 20.36 -22.87 12.34
N LEU A 80 19.05 -22.87 12.04
CA LEU A 80 18.31 -24.00 11.45
C LEU A 80 17.29 -23.58 10.37
N LEU A 81 17.49 -22.42 9.71
CA LEU A 81 16.54 -21.96 8.68
C LEU A 81 16.57 -22.90 7.47
N SER A 82 15.43 -23.52 7.17
CA SER A 82 15.17 -24.17 5.88
C SER A 82 15.14 -23.14 4.75
N GLU A 83 15.25 -23.62 3.50
CA GLU A 83 15.12 -22.76 2.32
C GLU A 83 13.76 -22.04 2.27
N GLU A 84 12.70 -22.68 2.77
CA GLU A 84 11.35 -22.12 2.82
C GLU A 84 11.24 -20.97 3.83
N GLU A 85 11.78 -21.13 5.03
CA GLU A 85 11.78 -20.09 6.07
C GLU A 85 12.65 -18.89 5.67
N THR A 86 13.80 -19.16 5.03
CA THR A 86 14.65 -18.11 4.45
C THR A 86 13.89 -17.31 3.40
N THR A 87 13.14 -17.99 2.53
CA THR A 87 12.30 -17.35 1.51
C THR A 87 11.21 -16.48 2.16
N GLN A 88 10.54 -16.95 3.21
CA GLN A 88 9.53 -16.16 3.94
C GLN A 88 10.13 -14.91 4.59
N ILE A 89 11.32 -15.00 5.21
CA ILE A 89 12.00 -13.83 5.78
C ILE A 89 12.31 -12.80 4.69
N ILE A 90 12.80 -13.24 3.53
CA ILE A 90 13.08 -12.35 2.40
C ILE A 90 11.79 -11.68 1.91
N ILE A 91 10.70 -12.43 1.78
CA ILE A 91 9.38 -11.88 1.40
C ILE A 91 8.91 -10.82 2.40
N PHE A 92 8.99 -11.09 3.70
CA PHE A 92 8.63 -10.11 4.73
C PHE A 92 9.54 -8.88 4.70
N PHE A 93 10.85 -9.06 4.49
CA PHE A 93 11.78 -7.95 4.36
C PHE A 93 11.46 -7.05 3.16
N ILE A 94 11.17 -7.65 2.00
CA ILE A 94 10.73 -6.91 0.80
C ILE A 94 9.43 -6.16 1.09
N CYS A 95 8.45 -6.81 1.75
CA CYS A 95 7.19 -6.19 2.12
C CYS A 95 7.38 -5.00 3.07
N VAL A 96 8.26 -5.11 4.07
CA VAL A 96 8.60 -4.01 4.98
C VAL A 96 9.26 -2.87 4.21
N ALA A 97 10.28 -3.15 3.40
CA ALA A 97 10.98 -2.14 2.63
C ALA A 97 10.04 -1.38 1.68
N ALA A 98 9.19 -2.09 0.95
CA ALA A 98 8.20 -1.50 0.05
C ALA A 98 7.16 -0.66 0.82
N SER A 99 6.70 -1.13 1.98
CA SER A 99 5.74 -0.39 2.82
C SER A 99 6.34 0.89 3.41
N VAL A 100 7.59 0.82 3.89
CA VAL A 100 8.32 1.98 4.43
C VAL A 100 8.60 3.01 3.33
N LEU A 101 9.04 2.58 2.15
CA LEU A 101 9.24 3.48 1.00
C LEU A 101 7.93 4.18 0.61
N ASN A 102 6.81 3.46 0.60
CA ASN A 102 5.50 4.04 0.37
C ASN A 102 5.11 5.07 1.44
N THR A 103 5.34 4.75 2.70
CA THR A 103 4.97 5.62 3.83
C THR A 103 5.80 6.89 3.90
N GLN A 104 7.12 6.75 3.76
CA GLN A 104 8.08 7.83 4.02
C GLN A 104 8.40 8.67 2.78
N TRP A 105 8.26 8.10 1.58
CA TRP A 105 8.66 8.77 0.35
C TRP A 105 7.52 8.93 -0.64
N PHE A 106 7.04 7.84 -1.23
CA PHE A 106 6.14 7.94 -2.39
C PHE A 106 4.77 8.50 -2.02
N GLY A 107 4.23 8.16 -0.85
CA GLY A 107 2.97 8.69 -0.33
C GLY A 107 2.99 10.21 -0.16
N PRO A 108 3.90 10.77 0.67
CA PRO A 108 4.05 12.21 0.86
C PRO A 108 4.28 12.96 -0.45
N VAL A 109 5.22 12.51 -1.29
CA VAL A 109 5.53 13.17 -2.57
C VAL A 109 4.32 13.18 -3.51
N THR A 110 3.59 12.06 -3.61
CA THR A 110 2.37 12.01 -4.44
C THR A 110 1.28 12.94 -3.91
N SER A 111 1.13 13.02 -2.58
CA SER A 111 0.17 13.92 -1.93
C SER A 111 0.48 15.39 -2.24
N ASP A 112 1.74 15.79 -2.12
CA ASP A 112 2.16 17.18 -2.37
C ASP A 112 1.93 17.58 -3.83
N ILE A 113 2.29 16.71 -4.79
CA ILE A 113 2.01 16.94 -6.21
C ILE A 113 0.51 17.08 -6.47
N VAL A 114 -0.34 16.26 -5.84
CA VAL A 114 -1.81 16.36 -5.98
C VAL A 114 -2.33 17.68 -5.44
N VAL A 115 -1.77 18.18 -4.33
CA VAL A 115 -2.12 19.51 -3.79
C VAL A 115 -1.79 20.61 -4.80
N ASP A 116 -0.58 20.59 -5.36
CA ASP A 116 -0.16 21.59 -6.35
C ASP A 116 -1.01 21.52 -7.63
N MET A 117 -1.34 20.30 -8.09
CA MET A 117 -2.26 20.10 -9.22
C MET A 117 -3.65 20.65 -8.92
N HIS A 118 -4.20 20.41 -7.73
CA HIS A 118 -5.51 20.93 -7.35
C HIS A 118 -5.53 22.46 -7.25
N LEU A 119 -4.46 23.09 -6.77
CA LEU A 119 -4.35 24.55 -6.73
C LEU A 119 -4.36 25.16 -8.14
N LEU A 120 -3.66 24.54 -9.09
CA LEU A 120 -3.68 24.95 -10.50
C LEU A 120 -5.04 24.70 -11.16
N GLU A 121 -5.70 23.59 -10.84
CA GLU A 121 -7.05 23.31 -11.34
C GLU A 121 -8.05 24.34 -10.81
N GLN A 122 -7.99 24.70 -9.51
CA GLN A 122 -8.85 25.71 -8.90
C GLN A 122 -8.65 27.10 -9.50
N SER A 123 -7.41 27.50 -9.82
CA SER A 123 -7.15 28.80 -10.44
C SER A 123 -7.73 28.92 -11.86
N HIS A 124 -8.04 27.79 -12.50
CA HIS A 124 -8.69 27.72 -13.81
C HIS A 124 -10.20 27.37 -13.69
N GLY A 125 -10.76 27.39 -12.48
CA GLY A 125 -12.18 27.09 -12.24
C GLY A 125 -12.55 25.60 -12.33
N LEU A 126 -11.57 24.70 -12.32
CA LEU A 126 -11.76 23.25 -12.40
C LEU A 126 -11.79 22.61 -11.00
N GLY A 127 -12.35 21.39 -10.90
CA GLY A 127 -12.23 20.55 -9.71
C GLY A 127 -13.52 19.98 -9.13
N GLN A 128 -14.66 20.58 -9.47
CA GLN A 128 -16.00 20.13 -9.02
C GLN A 128 -16.67 19.17 -10.01
N GLU A 129 -16.06 18.97 -11.17
CA GLU A 129 -16.59 18.10 -12.21
C GLU A 129 -16.50 16.63 -11.79
N VAL A 130 -17.55 15.86 -12.09
CA VAL A 130 -17.62 14.41 -11.84
C VAL A 130 -17.57 13.66 -13.18
N GLY A 131 -16.85 12.54 -13.22
CA GLY A 131 -16.83 11.65 -14.38
C GLY A 131 -16.07 12.20 -15.60
N LEU A 132 -16.62 11.96 -16.80
CA LEU A 132 -15.95 12.23 -18.09
C LEU A 132 -15.67 13.72 -18.35
N GLY A 133 -16.46 14.63 -17.79
CA GLY A 133 -16.24 16.08 -17.90
C GLY A 133 -14.90 16.50 -17.30
N SER A 134 -14.63 16.04 -16.07
CA SER A 134 -13.37 16.26 -15.34
C SER A 134 -12.14 15.83 -16.13
N ARG A 135 -12.25 14.73 -16.88
CA ARG A 135 -11.13 14.23 -17.68
C ARG A 135 -10.82 15.12 -18.87
N ARG A 136 -11.84 15.67 -19.55
CA ARG A 136 -11.64 16.53 -20.73
C ARG A 136 -11.06 17.88 -20.34
N SER A 137 -11.59 18.52 -19.29
CA SER A 137 -11.09 19.80 -18.79
C SER A 137 -9.64 19.71 -18.30
N CYS A 138 -9.30 18.66 -17.53
CA CYS A 138 -7.92 18.40 -17.11
C CYS A 138 -6.99 18.11 -18.30
N GLN A 139 -7.48 17.40 -19.32
CA GLN A 139 -6.69 17.12 -20.54
C GLN A 139 -6.40 18.40 -21.33
N GLN A 140 -7.38 19.31 -21.43
CA GLN A 140 -7.19 20.62 -22.03
C GLN A 140 -6.16 21.45 -21.24
N LEU A 141 -6.28 21.49 -19.91
CA LEU A 141 -5.31 22.18 -19.04
C LEU A 141 -3.90 21.60 -19.18
N ARG A 142 -3.78 20.27 -19.30
CA ARG A 142 -2.50 19.58 -19.56
C ARG A 142 -1.90 19.92 -20.91
N ALA A 143 -2.71 20.18 -21.92
CA ALA A 143 -2.24 20.59 -23.23
C ALA A 143 -1.82 22.06 -23.27
N SER A 144 -2.52 22.94 -22.54
CA SER A 144 -2.28 24.39 -22.56
C SER A 144 -1.25 24.89 -21.54
N ASN A 145 -1.09 24.20 -20.40
CA ASN A 145 -0.24 24.66 -19.30
C ASN A 145 0.99 23.74 -19.10
N PRO A 146 2.23 24.22 -19.36
CA PRO A 146 3.44 23.40 -19.25
C PRO A 146 3.75 23.00 -17.80
N SER A 147 3.44 23.84 -16.82
CA SER A 147 3.64 23.54 -15.39
C SER A 147 2.71 22.41 -14.94
N TYR A 148 1.42 22.48 -15.30
CA TYR A 148 0.46 21.41 -15.01
C TYR A 148 0.82 20.10 -15.73
N ARG A 149 1.37 20.18 -16.95
CA ARG A 149 1.88 18.99 -17.68
C ARG A 149 3.02 18.31 -16.93
N GLN A 150 3.98 19.07 -16.41
CA GLN A 150 5.10 18.54 -15.63
C GLN A 150 4.61 17.87 -14.33
N LEU A 151 3.75 18.55 -13.58
CA LEU A 151 3.14 17.98 -12.37
C LEU A 151 2.36 16.70 -12.66
N SER A 152 1.58 16.67 -13.74
CA SER A 152 0.84 15.47 -14.15
C SER A 152 1.76 14.30 -14.52
N GLN A 153 2.92 14.56 -15.13
CA GLN A 153 3.92 13.52 -15.41
C GLN A 153 4.54 12.99 -14.12
N GLN A 154 4.95 13.88 -13.21
CA GLN A 154 5.50 13.50 -11.92
C GLN A 154 4.48 12.71 -11.10
N PHE A 155 3.23 13.18 -11.03
CA PHE A 155 2.13 12.46 -10.39
C PHE A 155 2.00 11.05 -10.95
N THR A 156 1.97 10.90 -12.28
CA THR A 156 1.82 9.59 -12.92
C THR A 156 2.96 8.65 -12.53
N LEU A 157 4.20 9.15 -12.51
CA LEU A 157 5.38 8.38 -12.15
C LEU A 157 5.36 7.95 -10.68
N TYR A 158 5.21 8.89 -9.75
CA TYR A 158 5.24 8.59 -8.31
C TYR A 158 4.02 7.76 -7.86
N HIS A 159 2.85 8.01 -8.44
CA HIS A 159 1.67 7.19 -8.20
C HIS A 159 1.88 5.75 -8.70
N ALA A 160 2.48 5.57 -9.87
CA ALA A 160 2.79 4.23 -10.40
C ALA A 160 3.81 3.50 -9.53
N LEU A 161 4.88 4.18 -9.10
CA LEU A 161 5.86 3.62 -8.17
C LEU A 161 5.21 3.20 -6.84
N SER A 162 4.36 4.07 -6.28
CA SER A 162 3.66 3.76 -5.04
C SER A 162 2.71 2.57 -5.16
N SER A 163 1.99 2.53 -6.28
CA SER A 163 1.07 1.43 -6.61
C SER A 163 1.81 0.11 -6.81
N LEU A 164 3.00 0.14 -7.41
CA LEU A 164 3.84 -1.05 -7.58
C LEU A 164 4.34 -1.58 -6.24
N CYS A 165 4.81 -0.69 -5.35
CA CYS A 165 5.18 -1.08 -3.98
C CYS A 165 3.97 -1.68 -3.24
N ASN A 166 2.79 -1.09 -3.40
CA ASN A 166 1.57 -1.60 -2.78
C ASN A 166 1.17 -2.98 -3.32
N LEU A 167 1.24 -3.18 -4.64
CA LEU A 167 0.99 -4.47 -5.27
C LEU A 167 1.99 -5.53 -4.83
N CYS A 168 3.27 -5.17 -4.70
CA CYS A 168 4.30 -6.05 -4.15
C CYS A 168 3.93 -6.49 -2.73
N CYS A 169 3.49 -5.58 -1.86
CA CYS A 169 3.02 -5.93 -0.52
C CYS A 169 1.80 -6.87 -0.53
N ILE A 170 0.83 -6.65 -1.43
CA ILE A 170 -0.34 -7.53 -1.58
C ILE A 170 0.10 -8.95 -1.94
N ILE A 171 1.02 -9.07 -2.90
CA ILE A 171 1.55 -10.35 -3.36
C ILE A 171 2.32 -11.04 -2.23
N CYS A 172 3.21 -10.32 -1.54
CA CYS A 172 3.97 -10.85 -0.41
C CYS A 172 3.06 -11.36 0.71
N ASN A 173 2.10 -10.53 1.15
CA ASN A 173 1.14 -10.91 2.19
C ASN A 173 0.26 -12.09 1.74
N GLY A 174 -0.12 -12.16 0.45
CA GLY A 174 -0.87 -13.28 -0.11
C GLY A 174 -0.06 -14.60 -0.09
N PHE A 175 1.22 -14.56 -0.46
CA PHE A 175 2.12 -15.71 -0.35
C PHE A 175 2.31 -16.16 1.10
N SER A 176 2.48 -15.23 2.04
CA SER A 176 2.58 -15.57 3.46
C SER A 176 1.27 -16.16 4.01
N LEU A 177 0.10 -15.67 3.57
CA LEU A 177 -1.20 -16.27 3.94
C LEU A 177 -1.33 -17.68 3.40
N TYR A 178 -0.94 -17.91 2.15
CA TYR A 178 -0.91 -19.25 1.55
C TYR A 178 0.02 -20.18 2.34
N TYR A 179 1.20 -19.70 2.72
CA TYR A 179 2.15 -20.47 3.52
C TYR A 179 1.57 -20.87 4.88
N VAL A 180 0.95 -19.94 5.60
CA VAL A 180 0.26 -20.23 6.86
C VAL A 180 -0.90 -21.21 6.65
N ALA A 181 -1.66 -21.07 5.57
CA ALA A 181 -2.75 -21.97 5.22
C ALA A 181 -2.29 -23.40 4.94
N ALA A 182 -1.16 -23.57 4.25
CA ALA A 182 -0.61 -24.89 3.92
C ALA A 182 -0.11 -25.66 5.17
N HIS A 183 0.22 -24.96 6.25
CA HIS A 183 0.74 -25.52 7.50
C HIS A 183 -0.31 -25.62 8.62
N LEU A 184 -1.55 -25.21 8.36
CA LEU A 184 -2.66 -25.50 9.26
C LEU A 184 -2.94 -27.01 9.20
N PRO A 185 -3.05 -27.72 10.34
CA PRO A 185 -3.56 -29.09 10.32
C PRO A 185 -4.92 -29.06 9.62
N ALA A 186 -5.12 -29.97 8.67
CA ALA A 186 -6.31 -30.04 7.84
C ALA A 186 -7.57 -29.86 8.69
N LEU A 187 -8.50 -29.05 8.17
CA LEU A 187 -9.83 -28.90 8.76
C LEU A 187 -10.51 -30.27 8.95
#